data_AF-A0A091E218-F1
#
_entry.id   AF-A0A091E218-F1
#
_cell.length_a   1.000
_cell.length_b   1.000
_cell.length_c   1.000
_cell.angle_alpha   90.00
_cell.angle_beta   90.00
_cell.angle_gamma   90.00
#
_symmetry.space_group_name_H-M   'P 1'
#
loop_
_entity.id
_entity.type
_entity.pdbx_description
1 polymer ?
#
loop_
_entity_poly.entity_id
_entity_poly.type
_entity_poly.pdbx_seq_one_letter_code
_entity_poly.pdbx_strand_id
1 'polypeptide(L)'
;MVKDEEGLGRLPGGGADSVTAGTGSLAAAVETASGRQALVVGKPSPYMFECITEHFRVDPARMLMVGDRLETDILFGHRCGMTTVLTLTGVSRLEEAQAYLAAGQHDLVPHYYVESVADLMGALED
;
A
#
# COMPACT_ATOMS: atom_id res chain seq x y z
N MET A 1 3.44 46.74 -21.78
CA MET A 1 4.21 45.52 -21.45
C MET A 1 3.59 44.94 -20.20
N VAL A 2 2.46 44.27 -20.40
CA VAL A 2 1.65 43.64 -19.36
C VAL A 2 2.37 42.35 -18.97
N LYS A 3 2.66 42.16 -17.68
CA LYS A 3 3.02 40.84 -17.16
C LYS A 3 1.72 40.22 -16.68
N ASP A 4 1.26 39.23 -17.43
CA ASP A 4 0.14 38.37 -17.07
C ASP A 4 0.57 37.52 -15.86
N GLU A 5 0.07 37.89 -14.69
CA GLU A 5 -0.09 36.99 -13.56
C GLU A 5 -1.58 36.70 -13.45
N GLU A 6 -1.93 35.41 -13.58
CA GLU A 6 -3.17 34.72 -13.14
C GLU A 6 -3.47 33.59 -14.14
N GLY A 7 -2.63 32.55 -14.07
CA GLY A 7 -2.77 31.35 -14.88
C GLY A 7 -2.24 30.12 -14.15
N LEU A 8 -2.44 30.04 -12.82
CA LEU A 8 -2.16 28.83 -12.08
C LEU A 8 -3.28 27.83 -12.41
N GLY A 9 -3.00 26.95 -13.36
CA GLY A 9 -3.93 25.92 -13.84
C GLY A 9 -4.52 25.13 -12.68
N ARG A 10 -5.81 25.30 -12.44
CA ARG A 10 -6.61 24.38 -11.62
C ARG A 10 -6.45 22.98 -12.22
N LEU A 11 -5.97 22.02 -11.43
CA LEU A 11 -6.07 20.61 -11.79
C LEU A 11 -7.57 20.24 -11.80
N PRO A 12 -8.15 19.80 -12.92
CA PRO A 12 -9.56 19.40 -12.96
C PRO A 12 -9.73 18.08 -12.21
N GLY A 13 -10.61 18.03 -11.21
CA GLY A 13 -10.87 16.80 -10.45
C GLY A 13 -11.76 16.97 -9.22
N GLY A 14 -12.95 17.57 -9.39
CA GLY A 14 -13.96 17.73 -8.33
C GLY A 14 -15.13 16.75 -8.48
N GLY A 15 -14.84 15.46 -8.62
CA GLY A 15 -15.84 14.38 -8.66
C GLY A 15 -15.33 13.17 -7.89
N ALA A 16 -16.23 12.28 -7.45
CA ALA A 16 -15.92 11.13 -6.62
C ALA A 16 -14.91 10.13 -7.24
N ASP A 17 -14.61 10.26 -8.54
CA ASP A 17 -13.65 9.44 -9.28
C ASP A 17 -12.34 10.18 -9.66
N SER A 18 -12.03 11.32 -9.03
CA SER A 18 -10.78 12.03 -9.34
C SER A 18 -9.56 11.36 -8.69
N VAL A 19 -8.65 10.86 -9.53
CA VAL A 19 -7.35 10.36 -9.08
C VAL A 19 -6.42 11.53 -8.83
N THR A 20 -6.09 11.79 -7.57
CA THR A 20 -5.14 12.83 -7.18
C THR A 20 -3.72 12.31 -7.08
N ALA A 21 -2.75 13.13 -7.49
CA ALA A 21 -1.33 12.82 -7.35
C ALA A 21 -0.95 12.60 -5.87
N GLY A 22 -0.44 11.42 -5.55
CA GLY A 22 0.08 11.08 -4.23
C GLY A 22 1.52 11.54 -4.02
N THR A 23 2.10 11.16 -2.87
CA THR A 23 3.51 11.45 -2.52
C THR A 23 4.51 10.98 -3.58
N GLY A 24 4.21 9.90 -4.31
CA GLY A 24 5.04 9.40 -5.40
C GLY A 24 5.27 10.43 -6.52
N SER A 25 4.30 11.29 -6.83
CA SER A 25 4.45 12.31 -7.87
C SER A 25 5.44 13.41 -7.47
N LEU A 26 5.42 13.83 -6.20
CA LEU A 26 6.38 14.80 -5.68
C LEU A 26 7.78 14.19 -5.55
N ALA A 27 7.86 12.94 -5.10
CA ALA A 27 9.12 12.20 -5.05
C ALA A 27 9.76 12.12 -6.44
N ALA A 28 9.00 11.73 -7.46
CA ALA A 28 9.49 11.63 -8.84
C ALA A 28 10.01 12.97 -9.39
N ALA A 29 9.37 14.09 -9.03
CA ALA A 29 9.84 15.42 -9.42
C ALA A 29 11.21 15.74 -8.79
N VAL A 30 11.38 15.45 -7.50
CA VAL A 30 12.65 15.66 -6.78
C VAL A 30 13.74 14.71 -7.28
N GLU A 31 13.41 13.45 -7.55
CA GLU A 31 14.35 12.48 -8.12
C GLU A 31 14.87 12.94 -9.49
N THR A 32 13.95 13.41 -10.34
CA THR A 32 14.28 13.94 -11.67
C THR A 32 15.17 15.18 -11.58
N ALA A 33 14.85 16.12 -10.69
CA ALA A 33 15.62 17.35 -10.53
C ALA A 33 16.99 17.13 -9.90
N SER A 34 17.11 16.17 -8.98
CA SER A 34 18.35 15.88 -8.25
C SER A 34 19.23 14.81 -8.91
N GLY A 35 18.70 14.03 -9.85
CA GLY A 35 19.37 12.87 -10.44
C GLY A 35 19.59 11.72 -9.46
N ARG A 36 18.90 11.73 -8.31
CA ARG A 36 19.04 10.73 -7.23
C ARG A 36 17.73 9.97 -7.07
N GLN A 37 17.81 8.70 -6.70
CA GLN A 37 16.62 7.91 -6.36
C GLN A 37 16.26 8.10 -4.88
N ALA A 38 14.97 8.19 -4.59
CA ALA A 38 14.41 8.27 -3.26
C ALA A 38 14.42 6.88 -2.62
N LEU A 39 14.71 6.85 -1.32
CA LEU A 39 14.54 5.64 -0.52
C LEU A 39 13.07 5.51 -0.14
N VAL A 40 12.42 4.43 -0.56
CA VAL A 40 11.04 4.13 -0.18
C VAL A 40 11.04 3.53 1.23
N VAL A 41 10.50 4.28 2.19
CA VAL A 41 10.40 3.87 3.60
C VAL A 41 9.04 3.26 3.97
N GLY A 42 8.01 3.53 3.16
CA GLY A 42 6.67 2.97 3.32
C GLY A 42 6.51 1.62 2.63
N LYS A 43 5.33 1.00 2.81
CA LYS A 43 4.96 -0.24 2.13
C LYS A 43 5.15 -0.11 0.60
N PRO A 44 5.68 -1.12 -0.09
CA PRO A 44 6.02 -2.47 0.38
C PRO A 44 7.46 -2.62 0.94
N SER A 45 8.15 -1.53 1.27
CA SER A 45 9.48 -1.59 1.90
C SER A 45 9.39 -2.17 3.32
N PRO A 46 10.27 -3.11 3.72
CA PRO A 46 10.29 -3.65 5.07
C PRO A 46 10.86 -2.68 6.11
N TYR A 47 11.41 -1.54 5.68
CA TYR A 47 12.12 -0.58 6.55
C TYR A 47 11.32 -0.18 7.80
N MET A 48 10.02 0.07 7.64
CA MET A 48 9.15 0.37 8.78
C MET A 48 9.10 -0.78 9.80
N PHE A 49 9.07 -2.03 9.34
CA PHE A 49 9.04 -3.21 10.21
C PHE A 49 10.40 -3.46 10.88
N GLU A 50 11.50 -3.19 10.19
CA GLU A 50 12.85 -3.23 10.77
C GLU A 50 12.94 -2.28 11.96
N CYS A 51 12.47 -1.04 11.81
CA CYS A 51 12.42 -0.09 12.93
C CYS A 51 11.56 -0.58 14.11
N ILE A 52 10.44 -1.28 13.84
CA ILE A 52 9.58 -1.85 14.90
C ILE A 52 10.33 -2.96 15.64
N THR A 53 10.98 -3.88 14.93
CA THR A 53 11.69 -5.01 15.53
C THR A 53 12.95 -4.61 16.29
N GLU A 54 13.59 -3.49 15.92
CA GLU A 54 14.69 -2.89 16.68
C GLU A 54 14.26 -2.41 18.08
N HIS A 55 13.04 -1.88 18.20
CA HIS A 55 12.54 -1.29 19.45
C HIS A 55 11.68 -2.25 20.27
N PHE A 56 11.01 -3.19 19.60
CA PHE A 56 10.06 -4.12 20.21
C PHE A 56 10.42 -5.56 19.88
N ARG A 57 10.41 -6.42 20.90
CA ARG A 57 10.56 -7.87 20.71
C ARG A 57 9.25 -8.45 20.20
N VAL A 58 9.09 -8.44 18.88
CA VAL A 58 7.93 -9.00 18.20
C VAL A 58 8.33 -10.21 17.37
N ASP A 59 7.41 -11.17 17.24
CA ASP A 59 7.56 -12.34 16.39
C ASP A 59 6.65 -12.16 15.16
N PRO A 60 7.20 -11.98 13.94
CA PRO A 60 6.40 -11.81 12.74
C PRO A 60 5.44 -12.99 12.48
N ALA A 61 5.79 -14.20 12.90
CA ALA A 61 4.93 -15.38 12.76
C ALA A 61 3.64 -15.27 13.60
N ARG A 62 3.60 -14.34 14.56
CA ARG A 62 2.44 -14.03 15.40
C ARG A 62 1.79 -12.70 15.03
N MET A 63 2.15 -12.12 13.89
CA MET A 63 1.62 -10.85 13.41
C MET A 63 0.72 -11.05 12.20
N LEU A 64 -0.28 -10.18 12.11
CA LEU A 64 -1.25 -10.14 11.02
C LEU A 64 -1.15 -8.79 10.31
N MET A 65 -0.82 -8.83 9.02
CA MET A 65 -0.89 -7.67 8.14
C MET A 65 -2.26 -7.62 7.47
N VAL A 66 -3.07 -6.63 7.82
CA VAL A 66 -4.41 -6.42 7.26
C VAL A 66 -4.39 -5.19 6.36
N GLY A 67 -4.90 -5.32 5.14
CA GLY A 67 -4.99 -4.19 4.21
C GLY A 67 -5.80 -4.51 2.96
N ASP A 68 -5.91 -3.54 2.07
CA ASP A 68 -6.81 -3.58 0.91
C ASP A 68 -6.08 -3.57 -0.44
N ARG A 69 -4.75 -3.48 -0.44
CA ARG A 69 -3.94 -3.53 -1.67
C ARG A 69 -2.95 -4.68 -1.66
N LEU A 70 -2.93 -5.42 -2.77
CA LEU A 70 -2.03 -6.56 -2.98
C LEU A 70 -0.56 -6.10 -3.07
N GLU A 71 -0.29 -5.04 -3.82
CA GLU A 71 1.08 -4.58 -4.12
C GLU A 71 1.75 -3.82 -2.97
N THR A 72 0.97 -3.35 -2.00
CA THR A 72 1.50 -2.64 -0.84
C THR A 72 1.34 -3.45 0.43
N ASP A 73 0.12 -3.82 0.82
CA ASP A 73 -0.14 -4.41 2.14
C ASP A 73 0.25 -5.87 2.19
N ILE A 74 -0.25 -6.64 1.24
CA ILE A 74 -0.01 -8.08 1.16
C ILE A 74 1.48 -8.34 0.87
N LEU A 75 2.04 -7.63 -0.10
CA LEU A 75 3.47 -7.71 -0.39
C LEU A 75 4.34 -7.30 0.81
N PHE A 76 3.96 -6.26 1.55
CA PHE A 76 4.67 -5.87 2.77
C PHE A 76 4.62 -6.97 3.84
N GLY A 77 3.44 -7.53 4.09
CA GLY A 77 3.27 -8.60 5.08
C GLY A 77 4.11 -9.83 4.76
N HIS A 78 4.11 -10.27 3.49
CA HIS A 78 4.97 -11.36 3.02
C HIS A 78 6.45 -11.07 3.22
N ARG A 79 6.91 -9.87 2.81
CA ARG A 79 8.31 -9.45 2.99
C ARG A 79 8.74 -9.41 4.45
N CYS A 80 7.81 -9.12 5.35
CA CYS A 80 8.05 -9.08 6.79
C CYS A 80 7.84 -10.43 7.49
N GLY A 81 7.44 -11.49 6.77
CA GLY A 81 7.16 -12.81 7.34
C GLY A 81 5.88 -12.88 8.18
N MET A 82 4.93 -11.99 7.91
CA MET A 82 3.62 -11.95 8.60
C MET A 82 2.58 -12.78 7.86
N THR A 83 1.56 -13.22 8.60
CA THR A 83 0.32 -13.68 7.97
C THR A 83 -0.42 -12.47 7.39
N THR A 84 -1.06 -12.61 6.24
CA THR A 84 -1.67 -11.49 5.49
C THR A 84 -3.15 -11.71 5.25
N VAL A 85 -3.95 -10.64 5.42
CA VAL A 85 -5.39 -10.65 5.19
C VAL A 85 -5.75 -9.50 4.28
N LEU A 86 -6.42 -9.81 3.17
CA LEU A 86 -6.99 -8.83 2.26
C LEU A 86 -8.42 -8.47 2.69
N THR A 87 -8.72 -7.18 2.81
CA THR A 87 -10.09 -6.68 2.99
C THR A 87 -10.67 -6.23 1.65
N LEU A 88 -11.87 -6.68 1.30
CA LEU A 88 -12.50 -6.40 0.01
C LEU A 88 -13.29 -5.08 -0.06
N THR A 89 -13.24 -4.26 0.99
CA THR A 89 -13.87 -2.92 1.02
C THR A 89 -13.10 -1.83 0.26
N GLY A 90 -11.85 -2.09 -0.13
CA GLY A 90 -10.94 -1.08 -0.66
C GLY A 90 -10.64 -1.26 -2.14
N VAL A 91 -9.35 -1.28 -2.46
CA VAL A 91 -8.88 -1.11 -3.85
C VAL A 91 -8.80 -2.43 -4.61
N SER A 92 -8.02 -3.39 -4.11
CA SER A 92 -7.77 -4.64 -4.84
C SER A 92 -8.98 -5.57 -4.74
N ARG A 93 -9.27 -6.27 -5.84
CA ARG A 93 -10.32 -7.28 -5.88
C ARG A 93 -9.78 -8.71 -5.78
N LEU A 94 -10.66 -9.64 -5.45
CA LEU A 94 -10.31 -11.06 -5.34
C LEU A 94 -9.81 -11.64 -6.67
N GLU A 95 -10.33 -11.15 -7.80
CA GLU A 95 -9.92 -11.56 -9.14
C GLU A 95 -8.46 -11.21 -9.43
N GLU A 96 -7.96 -10.08 -8.92
CA GLU A 96 -6.55 -9.69 -9.06
C GLU A 96 -5.64 -10.67 -8.30
N ALA A 97 -6.02 -11.05 -7.07
CA ALA A 97 -5.28 -12.04 -6.30
C ALA A 97 -5.27 -13.41 -6.99
N GLN A 98 -6.38 -13.82 -7.62
CA GLN A 98 -6.45 -15.05 -8.41
C GLN A 98 -5.56 -14.99 -9.66
N ALA A 99 -5.49 -13.82 -10.32
CA ALA A 99 -4.60 -13.62 -11.46
C ALA A 99 -3.12 -13.73 -11.04
N TYR A 100 -2.74 -13.14 -9.90
CA TYR A 100 -1.39 -13.28 -9.34
C TYR A 100 -1.05 -14.73 -8.98
N LEU A 101 -2.01 -15.46 -8.40
CA LEU A 101 -1.84 -16.88 -8.10
C LEU A 101 -1.59 -17.69 -9.39
N ALA A 102 -2.39 -17.46 -10.43
CA ALA A 102 -2.22 -18.12 -11.73
C ALA A 102 -0.89 -17.78 -12.41
N ALA A 103 -0.38 -16.56 -12.18
CA ALA A 103 0.91 -16.10 -12.66
C ALA A 103 2.11 -16.58 -11.80
N GLY A 104 1.88 -17.28 -10.69
CA GLY A 104 2.93 -17.73 -9.78
C GLY A 104 3.55 -16.63 -8.90
N GLN A 105 2.88 -15.49 -8.77
CA GLN A 105 3.32 -14.35 -7.96
C GLN A 105 2.79 -14.47 -6.52
N HIS A 106 3.28 -15.48 -5.81
CA HIS A 106 2.75 -15.89 -4.50
C HIS A 106 2.86 -14.81 -3.41
N ASP A 107 3.82 -13.89 -3.51
CA ASP A 107 4.01 -12.75 -2.59
C ASP A 107 2.96 -11.63 -2.76
N LEU A 108 2.16 -11.70 -3.82
CA LEU A 108 1.00 -10.84 -4.05
C LEU A 108 -0.33 -11.55 -3.75
N VAL A 109 -0.30 -12.80 -3.29
CA VAL A 109 -1.51 -13.56 -2.94
C VAL A 109 -1.70 -13.50 -1.42
N PRO A 110 -2.85 -13.03 -0.90
CA PRO A 110 -3.08 -12.97 0.53
C PRO A 110 -3.27 -14.38 1.12
N HIS A 111 -2.90 -14.58 2.38
CA HIS A 111 -3.14 -15.85 3.07
C HIS A 111 -4.64 -16.08 3.32
N TYR A 112 -5.35 -15.00 3.65
CA TYR A 112 -6.80 -14.98 3.87
C TYR A 112 -7.43 -13.73 3.26
N TYR A 113 -8.75 -13.73 3.08
CA TYR A 113 -9.49 -12.52 2.76
C TYR A 113 -10.78 -12.45 3.57
N VAL A 114 -11.26 -11.23 3.78
CA VAL A 114 -12.53 -10.92 4.47
C VAL A 114 -13.26 -9.83 3.69
N GLU A 115 -14.59 -9.79 3.81
CA GLU A 115 -15.38 -8.73 3.19
C GLU A 115 -14.99 -7.37 3.77
N SER A 116 -14.83 -7.28 5.10
CA SER A 116 -14.47 -6.06 5.81
C SER A 116 -13.61 -6.33 7.05
N VAL A 117 -12.97 -5.28 7.58
CA VAL A 117 -12.25 -5.36 8.87
C VAL A 117 -13.18 -5.76 10.02
N ALA A 118 -14.48 -5.43 9.95
CA ALA A 118 -15.44 -5.79 11.00
C ALA A 118 -15.59 -7.31 11.15
N ASP A 119 -15.42 -8.06 10.05
CA ASP A 119 -15.51 -9.52 10.05
C ASP A 119 -14.32 -10.18 10.76
N LEU A 120 -13.23 -9.43 10.98
CA LEU A 120 -12.08 -9.90 11.76
C LEU A 120 -12.41 -9.98 13.25
N MET A 121 -13.24 -9.06 13.77
CA MET A 121 -13.60 -9.01 15.19
C MET A 121 -14.30 -10.30 15.62
N GLY A 122 -15.25 -10.78 14.81
CA GLY A 122 -15.95 -12.03 15.10
C GLY A 122 -15.06 -13.27 15.10
N ALA A 123 -13.90 -13.22 14.44
CA ALA A 123 -12.93 -14.31 14.39
C ALA A 123 -11.85 -14.23 15.50
N LEU A 124 -11.74 -13.09 16.19
CA LEU A 124 -10.76 -12.85 17.26
C LEU A 124 -11.34 -13.00 18.67
N GLU A 125 -12.66 -13.10 18.80
CA GLU A 125 -13.38 -13.18 20.08
C GLU A 125 -13.60 -14.63 20.58
N ASP A 126 -13.07 -15.63 19.87
CA ASP A 126 -13.02 -17.05 20.28
C ASP A 126 -11.65 -17.44 20.88
#